data_AF-A0A968AK20-F1
#
_entry.id   AF-A0A968AK20-F1
#
_cell.length_a   1.000
_cell.length_b   1.000
_cell.length_c   1.000
_cell.angle_alpha   90.00
_cell.angle_beta   90.00
_cell.angle_gamma   90.00
#
_symmetry.space_group_name_H-M   'P 1'
#
loop_
_entity.id
_entity.type
_entity.pdbx_description
1 polymer ?
#
loop_
_entity_poly.entity_id
_entity_poly.type
_entity_poly.pdbx_seq_one_letter_code
_entity_poly.pdbx_strand_id
1 'polypeptide(L)'
;MNRQKLGMILFWIGIVSIVFWQGLTWAHAQILRTHTAEELRGTFYAVDGVVGFFRYQIAAGLGMSLPIIGVFLYTTKKRSYLWLLAPLGATMTGVGMMWQPAQQMPALFGMGGTVILLSYLGLLWMWTRNYTAYQGVAKTGKMIQLMGYSFLLSTGLLLCSYIGDPNLLALTTSGLPTVTSAESINISLALGMLLLFVGQYMVAKNSKKATAIS
;
A
#
# COMPACT_ATOMS: atom_id res chain seq x y z
N MET A 1 -25.92 -13.13 -2.90
CA MET A 1 -24.63 -13.15 -3.64
C MET A 1 -23.55 -13.83 -2.80
N ASN A 2 -22.75 -14.74 -3.36
CA ASN A 2 -21.70 -15.43 -2.60
C ASN A 2 -20.60 -14.44 -2.18
N ARG A 3 -20.24 -14.39 -0.88
CA ARG A 3 -19.22 -13.47 -0.32
C ARG A 3 -17.88 -13.56 -1.05
N GLN A 4 -17.49 -14.76 -1.49
CA GLN A 4 -16.25 -14.97 -2.23
C GLN A 4 -16.28 -14.30 -3.62
N LYS A 5 -17.43 -14.34 -4.30
CA LYS A 5 -17.62 -13.65 -5.59
C LYS A 5 -17.58 -12.13 -5.39
N LEU A 6 -18.25 -11.63 -4.34
CA LEU A 6 -18.21 -10.20 -4.00
C LEU A 6 -16.78 -9.74 -3.70
N GLY A 7 -16.03 -10.50 -2.89
CA GLY A 7 -14.64 -10.17 -2.56
C GLY A 7 -13.74 -10.12 -3.80
N MET A 8 -13.92 -11.06 -4.74
CA MET A 8 -13.18 -11.08 -6.00
C MET A 8 -13.51 -9.88 -6.89
N ILE A 9 -14.79 -9.50 -6.97
CA ILE A 9 -15.24 -8.31 -7.73
C ILE A 9 -14.61 -7.05 -7.14
N LEU A 10 -14.68 -6.86 -5.81
CA LEU A 10 -14.08 -5.70 -5.13
C LEU A 10 -12.56 -5.64 -5.32
N PHE A 11 -11.89 -6.80 -5.32
CA PHE A 11 -10.46 -6.90 -5.56
C PHE A 11 -10.06 -6.37 -6.94
N TRP A 12 -10.74 -6.84 -7.98
CA TRP A 12 -10.45 -6.41 -9.36
C TRP A 12 -10.87 -4.96 -9.62
N ILE A 13 -12.01 -4.51 -9.08
CA ILE A 13 -12.42 -3.11 -9.17
C ILE A 13 -11.35 -2.21 -8.56
N GLY A 14 -10.81 -2.58 -7.39
CA GLY A 14 -9.73 -1.84 -6.76
C GLY A 14 -8.46 -1.79 -7.62
N ILE A 15 -8.03 -2.91 -8.20
CA ILE A 15 -6.89 -2.96 -9.12
C ILE A 15 -7.12 -2.04 -10.33
N VAL A 16 -8.26 -2.15 -11.01
CA VAL A 16 -8.58 -1.34 -12.18
C VAL A 16 -8.61 0.14 -11.81
N SER A 17 -9.19 0.46 -10.65
CA SER A 17 -9.23 1.83 -10.14
C SER A 17 -7.82 2.36 -9.91
N ILE A 18 -6.93 1.59 -9.26
CA ILE A 18 -5.52 1.97 -9.09
C ILE A 18 -4.89 2.25 -10.46
N VAL A 19 -4.93 1.29 -11.39
CA VAL A 19 -4.25 1.45 -12.69
C VAL A 19 -4.76 2.67 -13.45
N PHE A 20 -6.08 2.87 -13.47
CA PHE A 20 -6.72 4.01 -14.11
C PHE A 20 -6.25 5.34 -13.49
N TRP A 21 -6.28 5.45 -12.16
CA TRP A 21 -5.86 6.67 -11.46
C TRP A 21 -4.37 6.93 -11.57
N GLN A 22 -3.53 5.90 -11.62
CA GLN A 22 -2.09 6.07 -11.87
C GLN A 22 -1.82 6.56 -13.30
N GLY A 23 -2.57 6.08 -14.29
CA GLY A 23 -2.51 6.60 -15.66
C GLY A 23 -2.85 8.09 -15.73
N LEU A 24 -3.93 8.52 -15.06
CA LEU A 24 -4.30 9.93 -14.97
C LEU A 24 -3.25 10.77 -14.24
N THR A 25 -2.74 10.25 -13.13
CA THR A 25 -1.70 10.93 -12.34
C THR A 25 -0.43 11.13 -13.15
N TRP A 26 -0.05 10.14 -13.97
CA TRP A 26 1.10 10.25 -14.86
C TRP A 26 0.90 11.30 -15.96
N ALA A 27 -0.28 11.38 -16.57
CA ALA A 27 -0.61 12.41 -17.54
C ALA A 27 -0.53 13.82 -16.92
N HIS A 28 -1.05 14.00 -15.71
CA HIS A 28 -1.00 15.27 -14.98
C HIS A 28 0.40 15.61 -14.45
N ALA A 29 1.24 14.62 -14.17
CA ALA A 29 2.59 14.86 -13.67
C ALA A 29 3.43 15.70 -14.64
N GLN A 30 3.17 15.65 -15.94
CA GLN A 30 3.87 16.50 -16.92
C GLN A 30 3.58 17.99 -16.68
N ILE A 31 2.32 18.34 -16.39
CA ILE A 31 1.90 19.72 -16.11
C ILE A 31 2.52 20.21 -14.80
N LEU A 32 2.54 19.35 -13.77
CA LEU A 32 3.13 19.67 -12.46
C LEU A 32 4.67 19.81 -12.49
N ARG A 33 5.33 19.30 -13.54
CA ARG A 33 6.78 19.45 -13.74
C ARG A 33 7.14 20.80 -14.34
N THR A 34 6.30 21.33 -15.22
CA THR A 34 6.61 22.52 -16.01
C THR A 34 6.08 23.81 -15.40
N HIS A 35 5.05 23.73 -14.54
CA HIS A 35 4.40 24.89 -13.93
C HIS A 35 4.65 24.99 -12.43
N THR A 36 4.64 26.21 -11.92
CA THR A 36 4.73 26.49 -10.48
C THR A 36 3.36 26.35 -9.79
N ALA A 37 3.34 26.23 -8.47
CA ALA A 37 2.08 26.18 -7.71
C ALA A 37 1.22 27.44 -7.90
N GLU A 38 1.87 28.60 -8.05
CA GLU A 38 1.18 29.88 -8.23
C GLU A 38 0.48 29.98 -9.58
N GLU A 39 1.13 29.51 -10.65
CA GLU A 39 0.53 29.46 -11.99
C GLU A 39 -0.68 28.53 -12.07
N LEU A 40 -0.66 27.45 -11.29
CA LEU A 40 -1.74 26.47 -11.25
C LEU A 40 -2.87 26.88 -10.30
N ARG A 41 -2.68 27.94 -9.50
CA ARG A 41 -3.66 28.38 -8.50
C ARG A 41 -4.95 28.84 -9.16
N GLY A 42 -6.08 28.31 -8.70
CA GLY A 42 -7.41 28.61 -9.25
C GLY A 42 -7.75 27.84 -10.54
N THR A 43 -6.84 27.00 -11.04
CA THR A 43 -7.13 26.08 -12.14
C THR A 43 -7.64 24.73 -11.61
N PHE A 44 -8.21 23.93 -12.51
CA PHE A 44 -8.58 22.55 -12.20
C PHE A 44 -7.37 21.67 -11.76
N TYR A 45 -6.15 22.07 -12.15
CA TYR A 45 -4.90 21.36 -11.86
C TYR A 45 -4.17 21.87 -10.62
N ALA A 46 -4.79 22.76 -9.83
CA ALA A 46 -4.24 23.19 -8.56
C ALA A 46 -3.90 21.99 -7.67
N VAL A 47 -2.77 22.06 -6.96
CA VAL A 47 -2.26 20.97 -6.09
C VAL A 47 -3.29 20.60 -5.01
N ASP A 48 -3.98 21.62 -4.49
CA ASP A 48 -5.08 21.59 -3.53
C ASP A 48 -6.47 21.60 -4.19
N GLY A 49 -6.54 21.51 -5.52
CA GLY A 49 -7.78 21.55 -6.28
C GLY A 49 -8.60 20.26 -6.22
N VAL A 50 -9.74 20.28 -6.90
CA VAL A 50 -10.69 19.15 -6.99
C VAL A 50 -10.00 17.86 -7.48
N VAL A 51 -9.08 17.98 -8.45
CA VAL A 51 -8.29 16.84 -8.95
C VAL A 51 -7.36 16.28 -7.87
N GLY A 52 -6.70 17.14 -7.10
CA GLY A 52 -5.85 16.74 -5.98
C GLY A 52 -6.64 15.97 -4.92
N PHE A 53 -7.84 16.46 -4.57
CA PHE A 53 -8.75 15.79 -3.66
C PHE A 53 -9.20 14.41 -4.17
N PHE A 54 -9.66 14.31 -5.42
CA PHE A 54 -10.07 13.03 -6.00
C PHE A 54 -8.92 12.04 -6.13
N ARG A 55 -7.72 12.51 -6.47
CA ARG A 55 -6.50 11.70 -6.48
C ARG A 55 -6.23 11.11 -5.11
N TYR A 56 -6.29 11.93 -4.06
CA TYR A 56 -6.04 11.48 -2.68
C TYR A 56 -7.10 10.48 -2.22
N GLN A 57 -8.38 10.85 -2.29
CA GLN A 57 -9.44 10.04 -1.71
C GLN A 57 -9.72 8.76 -2.51
N ILE A 58 -9.69 8.83 -3.84
CA ILE A 58 -10.05 7.69 -4.68
C ILE A 58 -8.83 6.80 -4.95
N ALA A 59 -7.66 7.35 -5.31
CA ALA A 59 -6.51 6.51 -5.64
C ALA A 59 -5.86 5.89 -4.39
N ALA A 60 -5.59 6.70 -3.36
CA ALA A 60 -4.96 6.20 -2.14
C ALA A 60 -5.98 5.54 -1.19
N GLY A 61 -7.14 6.16 -1.00
CA GLY A 61 -8.19 5.64 -0.13
C GLY A 61 -8.90 4.42 -0.72
N LEU A 62 -9.71 4.60 -1.75
CA LEU A 62 -10.54 3.53 -2.32
C LEU A 62 -9.71 2.49 -3.09
N GLY A 63 -8.73 2.93 -3.88
CA GLY A 63 -7.89 2.07 -4.70
C GLY A 63 -7.17 0.99 -3.88
N MET A 64 -6.65 1.32 -2.70
CA MET A 64 -5.95 0.37 -1.84
C MET A 64 -6.85 -0.35 -0.83
N SER A 65 -7.90 0.33 -0.32
CA SER A 65 -8.81 -0.31 0.64
C SER A 65 -9.69 -1.38 -0.03
N LEU A 66 -10.16 -1.17 -1.27
CA LEU A 66 -11.03 -2.12 -1.96
C LEU A 66 -10.37 -3.49 -2.21
N PRO A 67 -9.10 -3.59 -2.69
CA PRO A 67 -8.41 -4.86 -2.80
C PRO A 67 -8.20 -5.55 -1.46
N ILE A 68 -7.85 -4.81 -0.41
CA ILE A 68 -7.66 -5.38 0.93
C ILE A 68 -8.99 -5.93 1.46
N ILE A 69 -10.09 -5.17 1.32
CA ILE A 69 -11.44 -5.62 1.68
C ILE A 69 -11.87 -6.81 0.81
N GLY A 70 -11.53 -6.81 -0.47
CA GLY A 70 -11.81 -7.91 -1.39
C GLY A 70 -11.13 -9.21 -0.96
N VAL A 71 -9.83 -9.14 -0.67
CA VAL A 71 -9.02 -10.23 -0.09
C VAL A 71 -9.60 -10.69 1.25
N PHE A 72 -10.02 -9.74 2.09
CA PHE A 72 -10.64 -10.03 3.37
C PHE A 72 -11.93 -10.85 3.20
N LEU A 73 -12.84 -10.41 2.34
CA LEU A 73 -14.11 -11.10 2.06
C LEU A 73 -13.91 -12.45 1.37
N TYR A 74 -12.84 -12.60 0.59
CA TYR A 74 -12.50 -13.84 -0.07
C TYR A 74 -11.95 -14.90 0.92
N THR A 75 -11.14 -14.48 1.89
CA THR A 75 -10.42 -15.38 2.81
C THR A 75 -11.20 -15.70 4.09
N THR A 76 -12.12 -14.83 4.52
CA THR A 76 -12.84 -15.04 5.80
C THR A 76 -14.01 -16.02 5.68
N LYS A 77 -13.77 -17.28 6.07
CA LYS A 77 -14.83 -18.19 6.54
C LYS A 77 -15.10 -18.06 8.04
N LYS A 78 -14.12 -17.59 8.86
CA LYS A 78 -14.25 -17.41 10.32
C LYS A 78 -13.88 -15.98 10.74
N ARG A 79 -14.72 -15.38 11.60
CA ARG A 79 -14.69 -13.98 12.08
C ARG A 79 -13.42 -13.60 12.86
N SER A 80 -12.68 -14.58 13.40
CA SER A 80 -11.53 -14.37 14.30
C SER A 80 -10.30 -13.71 13.65
N TYR A 81 -10.14 -13.78 12.33
CA TYR A 81 -8.97 -13.22 11.64
C TYR A 81 -9.08 -11.72 11.30
N LEU A 82 -10.20 -11.08 11.67
CA LEU A 82 -10.43 -9.63 11.50
C LEU A 82 -9.35 -8.76 12.14
N TRP A 83 -8.92 -9.14 13.35
CA TRP A 83 -7.96 -8.35 14.13
C TRP A 83 -6.55 -8.33 13.50
N LEU A 84 -6.20 -9.35 12.72
CA LEU A 84 -4.87 -9.48 12.10
C LEU A 84 -4.76 -8.74 10.77
N LEU A 85 -5.90 -8.49 10.12
CA LEU A 85 -6.00 -7.74 8.86
C LEU A 85 -6.33 -6.25 9.08
N ALA A 86 -6.84 -5.88 10.26
CA ALA A 86 -7.05 -4.48 10.64
C ALA A 86 -5.76 -3.65 10.65
N PRO A 87 -4.60 -4.14 11.16
CA PRO A 87 -3.32 -3.46 11.04
C PRO A 87 -2.90 -3.26 9.59
N LEU A 88 -3.28 -4.16 8.69
CA LEU A 88 -2.98 -4.10 7.25
C LEU A 88 -3.72 -2.96 6.54
N GLY A 89 -4.96 -2.69 6.94
CA GLY A 89 -5.69 -1.49 6.51
C GLY A 89 -5.16 -0.23 7.20
N ALA A 90 -4.91 -0.30 8.50
CA ALA A 90 -4.43 0.82 9.32
C ALA A 90 -2.98 1.23 9.01
N THR A 91 -2.12 0.34 8.54
CA THR A 91 -0.74 0.69 8.14
C THR A 91 -0.70 1.42 6.80
N MET A 92 -1.73 1.28 5.96
CA MET A 92 -1.76 1.91 4.64
C MET A 92 -2.50 3.26 4.65
N THR A 93 -3.59 3.39 5.41
CA THR A 93 -4.29 4.68 5.57
C THR A 93 -3.80 5.47 6.78
N GLY A 94 -3.38 4.77 7.84
CA GLY A 94 -3.06 5.36 9.13
C GLY A 94 -1.59 5.65 9.37
N VAL A 95 -0.62 4.87 8.85
CA VAL A 95 0.81 5.15 9.17
C VAL A 95 1.29 6.46 8.53
N GLY A 96 0.81 6.81 7.32
CA GLY A 96 1.09 8.12 6.73
C GLY A 96 0.52 9.27 7.57
N MET A 97 -0.72 9.13 8.08
CA MET A 97 -1.37 10.15 8.90
C MET A 97 -0.89 10.17 10.37
N MET A 98 -0.53 9.02 10.95
CA MET A 98 -0.06 8.88 12.33
C MET A 98 1.36 9.40 12.48
N TRP A 99 2.20 9.27 11.45
CA TRP A 99 3.57 9.74 11.52
C TRP A 99 3.69 11.20 11.12
N GLN A 100 2.85 11.70 10.22
CA GLN A 100 2.85 13.10 9.80
C GLN A 100 1.43 13.60 9.47
N PRO A 101 0.66 14.06 10.46
CA PRO A 101 -0.74 14.48 10.27
C PRO A 101 -0.92 15.71 9.36
N ALA A 102 0.17 16.40 8.99
CA ALA A 102 0.15 17.62 8.20
C ALA A 102 0.59 17.44 6.73
N GLN A 103 0.98 16.24 6.30
CA GLN A 103 1.57 16.06 4.97
C GLN A 103 0.57 15.57 3.93
N GLN A 104 0.51 16.30 2.81
CA GLN A 104 -0.18 15.86 1.61
C GLN A 104 0.66 14.75 0.98
N MET A 105 0.09 13.55 0.81
CA MET A 105 0.78 12.49 0.08
C MET A 105 1.07 12.98 -1.34
N PRO A 106 2.34 12.99 -1.75
CA PRO A 106 2.69 13.67 -2.98
C PRO A 106 2.12 12.98 -4.20
N ALA A 107 2.06 13.78 -5.26
CA ALA A 107 1.43 13.48 -6.53
C ALA A 107 2.00 12.29 -7.31
N LEU A 108 2.98 11.56 -6.78
CA LEU A 108 3.80 10.66 -7.56
C LEU A 108 3.89 9.28 -6.93
N PHE A 109 2.84 8.51 -7.13
CA PHE A 109 3.10 7.12 -7.49
C PHE A 109 3.48 7.10 -8.96
N GLY A 110 4.77 7.25 -9.25
CA GLY A 110 5.28 7.04 -10.61
C GLY A 110 5.10 5.57 -11.05
N MET A 111 5.65 5.22 -12.20
CA MET A 111 5.66 3.83 -12.68
C MET A 111 6.23 2.87 -11.63
N GLY A 112 7.28 3.28 -10.90
CA GLY A 112 7.88 2.47 -9.82
C GLY A 112 6.89 2.15 -8.70
N GLY A 113 6.16 3.15 -8.19
CA GLY A 113 5.15 2.95 -7.15
C GLY A 113 4.01 2.04 -7.62
N THR A 114 3.60 2.17 -8.88
CA THR A 114 2.57 1.31 -9.49
C THR A 114 3.03 -0.15 -9.57
N VAL A 115 4.27 -0.40 -10.02
CA VAL A 115 4.83 -1.75 -10.11
C VAL A 115 4.95 -2.38 -8.73
N ILE A 116 5.43 -1.63 -7.72
CA ILE A 116 5.53 -2.11 -6.34
C ILE A 116 4.12 -2.47 -5.80
N LEU A 117 3.14 -1.59 -6.02
CA LEU A 117 1.77 -1.79 -5.56
C LEU A 117 1.10 -3.01 -6.23
N LEU A 118 1.22 -3.15 -7.55
CA LEU A 118 0.70 -4.30 -8.28
C LEU A 118 1.40 -5.60 -7.87
N SER A 119 2.72 -5.57 -7.64
CA SER A 119 3.48 -6.72 -7.14
C SER A 119 2.98 -7.15 -5.77
N TYR A 120 2.70 -6.18 -4.88
CA TYR A 120 2.12 -6.45 -3.58
C TYR A 120 0.70 -7.02 -3.66
N LEU A 121 -0.16 -6.47 -4.51
CA LEU A 121 -1.50 -7.03 -4.73
C LEU A 121 -1.43 -8.45 -5.30
N GLY A 122 -0.45 -8.74 -6.16
CA GLY A 122 -0.12 -10.08 -6.63
C GLY A 122 0.31 -11.01 -5.50
N LEU A 123 1.17 -10.55 -4.58
CA LEU A 123 1.56 -11.29 -3.38
C LEU A 123 0.35 -11.59 -2.49
N LEU A 124 -0.51 -10.59 -2.24
CA LEU A 124 -1.76 -10.78 -1.49
C LEU A 124 -2.64 -11.82 -2.16
N TRP A 125 -2.83 -11.75 -3.48
CA TRP A 125 -3.63 -12.70 -4.23
C TRP A 125 -3.08 -14.12 -4.13
N MET A 126 -1.78 -14.31 -4.39
CA MET A 126 -1.11 -15.61 -4.23
C MET A 126 -1.22 -16.13 -2.80
N TRP A 127 -1.08 -15.23 -1.81
CA TRP A 127 -1.26 -15.58 -0.41
C TRP A 127 -2.67 -16.10 -0.14
N THR A 128 -3.73 -15.46 -0.67
CA THR A 128 -5.11 -15.93 -0.48
C THR A 128 -5.35 -17.35 -0.99
N ARG A 129 -4.70 -17.74 -2.10
CA ARG A 129 -4.81 -19.08 -2.68
C ARG A 129 -4.07 -20.13 -1.87
N ASN A 130 -2.87 -19.80 -1.40
CA ASN A 130 -2.03 -20.73 -0.65
C ASN A 130 -2.38 -20.79 0.84
N TYR A 131 -3.16 -19.84 1.34
CA TYR A 131 -3.50 -19.73 2.76
C TYR A 131 -4.17 -20.99 3.33
N THR A 132 -5.02 -21.65 2.56
CA THR A 132 -5.75 -22.84 3.01
C THR A 132 -4.86 -24.07 3.19
N ALA A 133 -3.67 -24.09 2.57
CA ALA A 133 -2.74 -25.21 2.67
C ALA A 133 -1.98 -25.25 4.01
N TYR A 134 -1.92 -24.13 4.75
CA TYR A 134 -1.15 -24.04 5.99
C TYR A 134 -2.04 -24.22 7.23
N GLN A 135 -1.59 -25.07 8.16
CA GLN A 135 -2.23 -25.27 9.46
C GLN A 135 -1.25 -24.99 10.62
N GLY A 136 -1.80 -24.71 11.82
CA GLY A 136 -1.02 -24.51 13.04
C GLY A 136 -0.06 -23.32 12.99
N VAL A 137 1.14 -23.51 13.54
CA VAL A 137 2.14 -22.43 13.73
C VAL A 137 2.70 -21.91 12.40
N ALA A 138 2.75 -22.74 11.36
CA ALA A 138 3.15 -22.32 10.01
C ALA A 138 2.21 -21.25 9.43
N LYS A 139 0.91 -21.34 9.76
CA LYS A 139 -0.10 -20.37 9.37
C LYS A 139 0.15 -19.00 10.01
N THR A 140 0.51 -18.97 11.30
CA THR A 140 0.88 -17.73 12.00
C THR A 140 2.14 -17.12 11.42
N GLY A 141 3.16 -17.93 11.09
CA GLY A 141 4.37 -17.45 10.43
C GLY A 141 4.07 -16.76 9.09
N LYS A 142 3.18 -17.35 8.27
CA LYS A 142 2.73 -16.74 7.00
C LYS A 142 1.93 -15.44 7.18
N MET A 143 1.24 -15.26 8.30
CA MET A 143 0.57 -13.98 8.61
C MET A 143 1.57 -12.90 9.00
N ILE A 144 2.58 -13.24 9.80
CA ILE A 144 3.65 -12.31 10.16
C ILE A 144 4.44 -11.89 8.92
N GLN A 145 4.71 -12.82 7.99
CA GLN A 145 5.30 -12.48 6.69
C GLN A 145 4.44 -11.47 5.92
N LEU A 146 3.11 -11.66 5.90
CA LEU A 146 2.20 -10.73 5.22
C LEU A 146 2.27 -9.33 5.82
N MET A 147 2.32 -9.24 7.15
CA MET A 147 2.51 -7.96 7.85
C MET A 147 3.85 -7.32 7.47
N GLY A 148 4.93 -8.10 7.42
CA GLY A 148 6.25 -7.63 6.95
C GLY A 148 6.23 -7.08 5.53
N TYR A 149 5.55 -7.76 4.60
CA TYR A 149 5.35 -7.26 3.22
C TYR A 149 4.56 -5.95 3.19
N SER A 150 3.63 -5.75 4.12
CA SER A 150 2.85 -4.50 4.22
C SER A 150 3.75 -3.33 4.62
N PHE A 151 4.67 -3.55 5.56
CA PHE A 151 5.65 -2.55 5.95
C PHE A 151 6.63 -2.24 4.83
N LEU A 152 7.12 -3.25 4.11
CA LEU A 152 7.98 -3.03 2.94
C LEU A 152 7.26 -2.26 1.83
N LEU A 153 5.96 -2.52 1.63
CA LEU A 153 5.16 -1.72 0.72
C LEU A 153 5.15 -0.26 1.19
N SER A 154 4.78 0.01 2.45
CA SER A 154 4.80 1.38 3.00
C SER A 154 6.17 2.05 2.83
N THR A 155 7.27 1.33 3.07
CA THR A 155 8.63 1.82 2.80
C THR A 155 8.82 2.18 1.34
N GLY A 156 8.44 1.29 0.41
CA GLY A 156 8.55 1.55 -1.03
C GLY A 156 7.74 2.77 -1.45
N LEU A 157 6.56 2.99 -0.85
CA LEU A 157 5.73 4.16 -1.12
C LEU A 157 6.34 5.45 -0.57
N LEU A 158 6.89 5.42 0.65
CA LEU A 158 7.60 6.56 1.24
C LEU A 158 8.85 6.90 0.42
N LEU A 159 9.59 5.88 -0.04
CA LEU A 159 10.77 6.08 -0.89
C LEU A 159 10.41 6.69 -2.25
N CYS A 160 9.31 6.24 -2.86
CA CYS A 160 8.79 6.84 -4.10
C CYS A 160 8.42 8.31 -3.92
N SER A 161 7.83 8.65 -2.78
CA SER A 161 7.48 10.03 -2.42
C SER A 161 8.73 10.89 -2.21
N TYR A 162 9.68 10.39 -1.41
CA TYR A 162 10.95 11.07 -1.11
C TYR A 162 11.77 11.39 -2.36
N ILE A 163 11.85 10.46 -3.32
CA ILE A 163 12.57 10.66 -4.59
C ILE A 163 11.73 11.45 -5.61
N GLY A 164 10.40 11.34 -5.55
CA GLY A 164 9.47 11.94 -6.52
C GLY A 164 9.27 13.45 -6.33
N ASP A 165 9.17 13.91 -5.08
CA ASP A 165 8.87 15.31 -4.72
C ASP A 165 9.80 16.37 -5.30
N PRO A 166 11.13 16.23 -5.21
CA PRO A 166 12.04 17.26 -5.72
C PRO A 166 11.99 17.40 -7.26
N ASN A 167 11.38 16.46 -7.97
CA ASN A 167 11.24 16.49 -9.42
C ASN A 167 9.99 17.25 -9.91
N LEU A 168 9.16 17.79 -9.01
CA LEU A 168 7.97 18.56 -9.36
C LEU A 168 8.10 20.02 -8.91
N LEU A 169 8.23 20.93 -9.88
CA LEU A 169 8.35 22.38 -9.64
C LEU A 169 7.14 22.94 -8.88
N ALA A 170 5.94 22.44 -9.16
CA ALA A 170 4.73 22.83 -8.44
C ALA A 170 4.78 22.44 -6.95
N LEU A 171 5.37 21.30 -6.59
CA LEU A 171 5.42 20.88 -5.18
C LEU A 171 6.51 21.61 -4.41
N THR A 172 7.66 21.86 -5.01
CA THR A 172 8.76 22.59 -4.36
C THR A 172 8.41 24.06 -4.09
N THR A 173 7.58 24.67 -4.94
CA THR A 173 7.12 26.07 -4.80
C THR A 173 5.89 26.23 -3.91
N SER A 174 5.14 25.16 -3.65
CA SER A 174 3.91 25.21 -2.86
C SER A 174 4.11 25.48 -1.36
N GLY A 175 5.33 25.38 -0.84
CA GLY A 175 5.63 25.49 0.59
C GLY A 175 5.00 24.37 1.43
N LEU A 176 4.42 23.34 0.80
CA LEU A 176 3.83 22.19 1.47
C LEU A 176 4.93 21.36 2.16
N PRO A 177 4.65 20.81 3.35
CA PRO A 177 5.60 19.96 4.04
C PRO A 177 5.84 18.69 3.22
N THR A 178 7.00 18.61 2.57
CA THR A 178 7.48 17.41 1.86
C THR A 178 8.00 16.38 2.84
N VAL A 179 7.99 15.10 2.42
CA VAL A 179 8.46 13.98 3.23
C VAL A 179 9.96 14.17 3.49
N THR A 180 10.30 14.74 4.65
CA THR A 180 11.68 15.13 5.01
C THR A 180 12.33 14.15 5.99
N SER A 181 11.58 13.21 6.56
CA SER A 181 12.09 12.30 7.58
C SER A 181 12.54 10.96 6.97
N ALA A 182 13.83 10.88 6.61
CA ALA A 182 14.50 9.61 6.28
C ALA A 182 14.32 8.54 7.38
N GLU A 183 14.04 8.97 8.61
CA GLU A 183 13.71 8.11 9.76
C GLU A 183 12.49 7.22 9.51
N SER A 184 11.44 7.73 8.86
CA SER A 184 10.21 6.97 8.58
C SER A 184 10.45 5.83 7.59
N ILE A 185 11.30 6.07 6.59
CA ILE A 185 11.75 5.07 5.63
C ILE A 185 12.57 3.99 6.36
N ASN A 186 13.53 4.40 7.20
CA ASN A 186 14.39 3.45 7.90
C ASN A 186 13.62 2.57 8.89
N ILE A 187 12.70 3.16 9.66
CA ILE A 187 11.91 2.41 10.65
C ILE A 187 10.93 1.45 9.97
N SER A 188 10.24 1.89 8.92
CA SER A 188 9.34 1.00 8.16
C SER A 188 10.12 -0.15 7.50
N LEU A 189 11.31 0.12 6.96
CA LEU A 189 12.19 -0.89 6.36
C LEU A 189 12.66 -1.90 7.41
N ALA A 190 13.19 -1.41 8.53
CA ALA A 190 13.68 -2.25 9.62
C ALA A 190 12.58 -3.16 10.17
N LEU A 191 11.38 -2.60 10.39
CA LEU A 191 10.24 -3.37 10.89
C LEU A 191 9.77 -4.40 9.86
N GLY A 192 9.70 -4.03 8.57
CA GLY A 192 9.36 -4.93 7.48
C GLY A 192 10.31 -6.12 7.38
N MET A 193 11.63 -5.85 7.42
CA MET A 193 12.66 -6.88 7.38
C MET A 193 12.62 -7.79 8.61
N LEU A 194 12.43 -7.23 9.81
CA LEU A 194 12.32 -7.99 11.06
C LEU A 194 11.11 -8.93 11.03
N LEU A 195 9.95 -8.45 10.59
CA LEU A 195 8.74 -9.27 10.48
C LEU A 195 8.89 -10.39 9.44
N LEU A 196 9.52 -10.10 8.29
CA LEU A 196 9.81 -11.15 7.30
C LEU A 196 10.76 -12.21 7.87
N PHE A 197 11.81 -11.80 8.59
CA PHE A 197 12.74 -12.72 9.22
C PHE A 197 12.05 -13.62 10.24
N VAL A 198 11.27 -13.04 11.18
CA VAL A 198 10.51 -13.80 12.19
C VAL A 198 9.52 -14.75 11.52
N GLY A 199 8.81 -14.27 10.50
CA GLY A 199 7.86 -15.06 9.74
C GLY A 199 8.52 -16.26 9.03
N GLN A 200 9.65 -16.05 8.36
CA GLN A 200 10.44 -17.13 7.72
C GLN A 200 10.98 -18.13 8.75
N TYR A 201 11.52 -17.65 9.86
CA TYR A 201 12.02 -18.50 10.94
C TYR A 201 10.92 -19.42 11.51
N MET A 202 9.73 -18.89 11.75
CA MET A 202 8.59 -19.67 12.24
C MET A 202 8.15 -20.73 11.22
N VAL A 203 8.12 -20.40 9.93
CA VAL A 203 7.76 -21.38 8.89
C VAL A 203 8.82 -22.48 8.78
N ALA A 204 10.10 -22.11 8.75
CA ALA A 204 11.21 -23.06 8.60
C ALA A 204 11.34 -24.02 9.80
N LYS A 205 11.26 -23.50 11.02
CA LYS A 205 11.36 -24.29 12.26
C LYS A 205 10.26 -25.36 12.35
N ASN A 206 9.04 -25.03 11.93
CA ASN A 206 7.92 -25.96 12.00
C ASN A 206 7.90 -26.95 10.82
N SER A 207 8.43 -26.56 9.66
CA SER A 207 8.59 -27.49 8.53
C SER A 207 9.57 -28.62 8.88
N LYS A 208 10.70 -28.30 9.54
CA LYS A 208 11.66 -29.31 10.01
C LYS A 208 11.09 -30.28 11.05
N LYS A 209 10.19 -29.80 11.93
CA LYS A 209 9.51 -30.67 12.90
C LYS A 209 8.55 -31.66 12.25
N ALA A 210 7.89 -31.28 11.16
CA ALA A 210 6.98 -32.18 10.45
C ALA A 210 7.72 -33.34 9.75
N THR A 211 8.92 -33.09 9.22
CA THR A 211 9.75 -34.11 8.54
C THR A 211 10.50 -35.04 9.50
N ALA A 212 10.71 -34.62 10.75
CA ALA A 212 11.40 -35.43 11.76
C ALA A 212 10.47 -36.43 12.50
N ILE A 213 9.16 -36.37 12.23
CA ILE A 213 8.13 -37.21 12.88
C ILE A 213 7.51 -38.22 11.89
N SER A 214 7.83 -38.11 10.60
CA SER A 214 7.50 -39.09 9.55
C SER A 214 8.61 -40.10 9.36
#